data_AF-A0A7M7SWV9-F1
#
_entry.id   AF-A0A7M7SWV9-F1
#
_cell.length_a   1.000
_cell.length_b   1.000
_cell.length_c   1.000
_cell.angle_alpha   90.00
_cell.angle_beta   90.00
_cell.angle_gamma   90.00
#
_symmetry.space_group_name_H-M   'P 1'
#
loop_
_entity.id
_entity.type
_entity.pdbx_description
1 polymer ?
#
loop_
_entity_poly.entity_id
_entity_poly.type
_entity_poly.pdbx_seq_one_letter_code
_entity_poly.pdbx_strand_id
1 'polypeptide(L)'
;MTLLETRIVPTGEGLLQELYTEQQEQLKAAETGMAGIQKERDAFEVKCMELEAELTAQIQVNKELKKLLVASMGADLQTQLENLAHDRAQLAQEIENTMATLLKERETLERVNIQCDVWRSKFLGSRLQVDELITSRTHLDMLQQESFSALQKLLDERAEIRRHMMKTERLLQYLSSALQRNQSINEESSIKPISNVMTLALLNEQLSSTISSVLLGDVGGHHQGSTAGGPKGFEFVDWTEAEMLAKDIVLNKQPSIKLEQISQQAILQGPVPKVNMTHRYHPHTCYENITINCCDRCTGDIKVV
;
A
#
# COMPACT_ATOMS: atom_id res chain seq x y z
N MET A 1 60.67 -129.38 -93.07
CA MET A 1 59.78 -130.53 -92.82
C MET A 1 59.53 -130.58 -91.32
N THR A 2 58.42 -130.05 -90.83
CA THR A 2 57.14 -130.77 -90.62
C THR A 2 57.29 -132.03 -89.79
N LEU A 3 56.75 -132.00 -88.57
CA LEU A 3 55.76 -132.93 -87.96
C LEU A 3 55.62 -132.50 -86.48
N LEU A 4 54.56 -131.77 -86.10
CA LEU A 4 53.24 -132.26 -85.68
C LEU A 4 53.26 -133.19 -84.46
N GLU A 5 52.75 -132.60 -83.37
CA GLU A 5 51.84 -133.15 -82.37
C GLU A 5 52.15 -134.47 -81.66
N THR A 6 52.23 -134.38 -80.33
CA THR A 6 51.44 -135.27 -79.46
C THR A 6 51.15 -134.58 -78.13
N ARG A 7 49.93 -134.04 -78.06
CA ARG A 7 48.99 -134.06 -76.92
C ARG A 7 49.54 -134.65 -75.60
N ILE A 8 49.68 -133.79 -74.59
CA ILE A 8 49.64 -134.20 -73.18
C ILE A 8 48.54 -133.36 -72.49
N VAL A 9 47.69 -134.09 -71.79
CA VAL A 9 46.53 -133.69 -70.98
C VAL A 9 46.85 -132.51 -70.05
N PRO A 10 45.92 -131.55 -69.83
CA PRO A 10 46.16 -130.44 -68.91
C PRO A 10 46.05 -130.95 -67.46
N THR A 11 47.14 -130.90 -66.72
CA THR A 11 47.13 -131.07 -65.26
C THR A 11 46.46 -129.86 -64.62
N GLY A 12 45.50 -130.11 -63.74
CA GLY A 12 44.69 -129.12 -63.01
C GLY A 12 45.46 -128.20 -62.05
N GLU A 13 46.78 -128.09 -62.18
CA GLU A 13 47.64 -127.22 -61.37
C GLU A 13 47.64 -125.77 -61.89
N GLY A 14 47.44 -125.54 -63.20
CA GLY A 14 47.43 -124.18 -63.77
C GLY A 14 46.21 -123.33 -63.39
N LEU A 15 45.01 -123.92 -63.42
CA LEU A 15 43.76 -123.26 -63.01
C LEU A 15 43.70 -123.03 -61.49
N LEU A 16 44.28 -123.94 -60.70
CA LEU A 16 44.43 -123.75 -59.26
C LEU A 16 45.40 -122.61 -58.97
N GLN A 17 46.52 -122.50 -59.70
CA GLN A 17 47.49 -121.42 -59.55
C GLN A 17 46.88 -120.05 -59.94
N GLU A 18 46.15 -119.97 -61.06
CA GLU A 18 45.46 -118.74 -61.50
C GLU A 18 44.33 -118.33 -60.54
N LEU A 19 43.50 -119.28 -60.07
CA LEU A 19 42.49 -119.02 -59.02
C LEU A 19 43.12 -118.61 -57.69
N TYR A 20 44.28 -119.17 -57.32
CA TYR A 20 45.00 -118.78 -56.11
C TYR A 20 45.62 -117.39 -56.24
N THR A 21 46.14 -117.05 -57.42
CA THR A 21 46.69 -115.71 -57.69
C THR A 21 45.58 -114.66 -57.76
N GLU A 22 44.45 -114.96 -58.40
CA GLU A 22 43.28 -114.08 -58.41
C GLU A 22 42.67 -113.95 -57.00
N GLN A 23 42.58 -115.03 -56.21
CA GLN A 23 42.16 -114.94 -54.81
C GLN A 23 43.13 -114.13 -53.96
N GLN A 24 44.45 -114.32 -54.11
CA GLN A 24 45.46 -113.54 -53.38
C GLN A 24 45.46 -112.06 -53.81
N GLU A 25 45.22 -111.77 -55.08
CA GLU A 25 45.14 -110.41 -55.60
C GLU A 25 43.85 -109.72 -55.16
N GLN A 26 42.71 -110.45 -55.13
CA GLN A 26 41.46 -109.98 -54.53
C GLN A 26 41.56 -109.80 -53.01
N LEU A 27 42.26 -110.68 -52.29
CA LEU A 27 42.53 -110.54 -50.86
C LEU A 27 43.41 -109.31 -50.59
N LYS A 28 44.48 -109.12 -51.36
CA LYS A 28 45.34 -107.92 -51.25
C LYS A 28 44.59 -106.64 -51.64
N ALA A 29 43.72 -106.68 -52.65
CA ALA A 29 42.87 -105.55 -53.03
C ALA A 29 41.80 -105.25 -51.96
N ALA A 30 41.24 -106.27 -51.33
CA ALA A 30 40.32 -106.13 -50.20
C ALA A 30 41.04 -105.63 -48.93
N GLU A 31 42.25 -106.10 -48.62
CA GLU A 31 43.08 -105.63 -47.50
C GLU A 31 43.51 -104.18 -47.69
N THR A 32 43.92 -103.79 -48.90
CA THR A 32 44.25 -102.40 -49.23
C THR A 32 43.02 -101.49 -49.22
N GLY A 33 41.86 -101.98 -49.69
CA GLY A 33 40.58 -101.29 -49.59
C GLY A 33 40.10 -101.11 -48.15
N MET A 34 40.21 -102.15 -47.31
CA MET A 34 39.91 -102.10 -45.89
C MET A 34 40.86 -101.14 -45.15
N ALA A 35 42.15 -101.16 -45.47
CA ALA A 35 43.11 -100.21 -44.92
C ALA A 35 42.84 -98.77 -45.36
N GLY A 36 42.33 -98.56 -46.58
CA GLY A 36 41.86 -97.26 -47.07
C GLY A 36 40.65 -96.73 -46.29
N ILE A 37 39.61 -97.56 -46.16
CA ILE A 37 38.40 -97.24 -45.37
C ILE A 37 38.73 -97.01 -43.90
N GLN A 38 39.67 -97.79 -43.33
CA GLN A 38 40.17 -97.59 -41.97
C GLN A 38 40.81 -96.22 -41.82
N LYS A 39 41.72 -95.84 -42.73
CA LYS A 39 42.34 -94.50 -42.71
C LYS A 39 41.32 -93.38 -42.88
N GLU A 40 40.32 -93.54 -43.74
CA GLU A 40 39.26 -92.55 -43.92
C GLU A 40 38.38 -92.41 -42.67
N ARG A 41 38.04 -93.53 -42.02
CA ARG A 41 37.33 -93.51 -40.72
C ARG A 41 38.17 -92.84 -39.64
N ASP A 42 39.45 -93.20 -39.50
CA ASP A 42 40.31 -92.62 -38.47
C ASP A 42 40.49 -91.11 -38.73
N ALA A 43 40.63 -90.69 -39.99
CA ALA A 43 40.68 -89.28 -40.38
C ALA A 43 39.34 -88.56 -40.13
N PHE A 44 38.21 -89.24 -40.32
CA PHE A 44 36.88 -88.71 -40.02
C PHE A 44 36.64 -88.58 -38.51
N GLU A 45 37.10 -89.55 -37.72
CA GLU A 45 37.02 -89.54 -36.25
C GLU A 45 37.86 -88.40 -35.66
N VAL A 46 39.08 -88.19 -36.18
CA VAL A 46 39.90 -87.02 -35.83
C VAL A 46 39.17 -85.71 -36.15
N LYS A 47 38.54 -85.59 -37.32
CA LYS A 47 37.73 -84.40 -37.66
C LYS A 47 36.52 -84.22 -36.74
N CYS A 48 35.85 -85.29 -36.34
CA CYS A 48 34.74 -85.22 -35.38
C CYS A 48 35.25 -84.69 -34.03
N MET A 49 36.39 -85.19 -33.54
CA MET A 49 36.99 -84.71 -32.30
C MET A 49 37.41 -83.23 -32.39
N GLU A 50 38.00 -82.80 -33.51
CA GLU A 50 38.35 -81.40 -33.74
C GLU A 50 37.10 -80.49 -33.76
N LEU A 51 36.03 -80.92 -34.43
CA LEU A 51 34.76 -80.17 -34.48
C LEU A 51 34.06 -80.12 -33.12
N GLU A 52 34.13 -81.19 -32.32
CA GLU A 52 33.61 -81.20 -30.95
C GLU A 52 34.40 -80.27 -30.02
N ALA A 53 35.73 -80.24 -30.17
CA ALA A 53 36.60 -79.32 -29.46
C ALA A 53 36.31 -77.85 -29.84
N GLU A 54 36.13 -77.57 -31.14
CA GLU A 54 35.76 -76.23 -31.61
C GLU A 54 34.37 -75.81 -31.12
N LEU A 55 33.39 -76.72 -31.16
CA LEU A 55 32.04 -76.45 -30.67
C LEU A 55 32.03 -76.14 -29.17
N THR A 56 32.78 -76.89 -28.37
CA THR A 56 32.89 -76.66 -26.92
C THR A 56 33.62 -75.35 -26.61
N ALA A 57 34.68 -75.02 -27.34
CA ALA A 57 35.34 -73.72 -27.25
C ALA A 57 34.35 -72.58 -27.58
N GLN A 58 33.56 -72.72 -28.65
CA GLN A 58 32.60 -71.72 -29.07
C GLN A 58 31.44 -71.54 -28.08
N ILE A 59 30.99 -72.61 -27.44
CA ILE A 59 30.00 -72.55 -26.35
C ILE A 59 30.57 -71.78 -25.15
N GLN A 60 31.82 -72.06 -24.79
CA GLN A 60 32.49 -71.40 -23.67
C GLN A 60 32.72 -69.91 -23.94
N VAL A 61 33.17 -69.54 -25.14
CA VAL A 61 33.31 -68.13 -25.55
C VAL A 61 31.95 -67.43 -25.52
N ASN A 62 30.89 -68.03 -26.06
CA ASN A 62 29.54 -67.45 -26.00
C ASN A 62 29.03 -67.25 -24.57
N LYS A 63 29.36 -68.18 -23.65
CA LYS A 63 29.01 -68.06 -22.24
C LYS A 63 29.72 -66.89 -21.58
N GLU A 64 31.03 -66.73 -21.82
CA GLU A 64 31.80 -65.60 -21.27
C GLU A 64 31.40 -64.27 -21.90
N LEU A 65 31.11 -64.22 -23.21
CA LEU A 65 30.59 -63.03 -23.88
C LEU A 65 29.24 -62.59 -23.31
N LYS A 66 28.30 -63.53 -23.07
CA LYS A 66 27.01 -63.21 -22.44
C LYS A 66 27.20 -62.66 -21.03
N LYS A 67 28.09 -63.25 -20.23
CA LYS A 67 28.41 -62.74 -18.89
C LYS A 67 28.98 -61.33 -18.94
N LEU A 68 29.96 -61.08 -19.82
CA LEU A 68 30.57 -59.76 -19.99
C LEU A 68 29.55 -58.73 -20.48
N LEU A 69 28.69 -59.09 -21.42
CA LEU A 69 27.63 -58.22 -21.93
C LEU A 69 26.65 -57.84 -20.80
N VAL A 70 26.15 -58.83 -20.06
CA VAL A 70 25.23 -58.61 -18.92
C VAL A 70 25.91 -57.76 -17.84
N ALA A 71 27.18 -58.00 -17.53
CA ALA A 71 27.93 -57.20 -16.57
C ALA A 71 28.11 -55.75 -17.05
N SER A 72 28.49 -55.54 -18.31
CA SER A 72 28.70 -54.22 -18.90
C SER A 72 27.39 -53.41 -18.96
N MET A 73 26.32 -54.00 -19.52
CA MET A 73 25.02 -53.34 -19.60
C MET A 73 24.37 -53.15 -18.23
N GLY A 74 24.54 -54.11 -17.31
CA GLY A 74 24.04 -54.01 -15.95
C GLY A 74 24.69 -52.86 -15.18
N ALA A 75 26.01 -52.67 -15.34
CA ALA A 75 26.73 -51.56 -14.69
C ALA A 75 26.31 -50.18 -15.23
N ASP A 76 26.15 -50.04 -16.55
CA ASP A 76 25.71 -48.77 -17.15
C ASP A 76 24.26 -48.43 -16.73
N LEU A 77 23.33 -49.40 -16.82
CA LEU A 77 21.96 -49.22 -16.38
C LEU A 77 21.85 -48.89 -14.89
N GLN A 78 22.65 -49.55 -14.04
CA GLN A 78 22.69 -49.26 -12.61
C GLN A 78 23.13 -47.80 -12.34
N THR A 79 24.18 -47.35 -13.03
CA THR A 79 24.68 -45.97 -12.92
C THR A 79 23.62 -44.95 -13.37
N GLN A 80 22.93 -45.22 -14.48
CA GLN A 80 21.85 -44.37 -14.97
C GLN A 80 20.67 -44.31 -13.99
N LEU A 81 20.31 -45.44 -13.38
CA LEU A 81 19.22 -45.51 -12.39
C LEU A 81 19.60 -44.74 -11.12
N GLU A 82 20.83 -44.88 -10.64
CA GLU A 82 21.33 -44.11 -9.49
C GLU A 82 21.32 -42.61 -9.74
N ASN A 83 21.78 -42.16 -10.91
CA ASN A 83 21.72 -40.74 -11.29
C ASN A 83 20.28 -40.24 -11.35
N LEU A 84 19.37 -40.98 -12.00
CA LEU A 84 17.95 -40.61 -12.07
C LEU A 84 17.28 -40.58 -10.69
N ALA A 85 17.65 -41.50 -9.79
CA ALA A 85 17.15 -41.51 -8.43
C ALA A 85 17.65 -40.31 -7.63
N HIS A 86 18.92 -39.93 -7.81
CA HIS A 86 19.50 -38.74 -7.20
C HIS A 86 18.83 -37.46 -7.72
N ASP A 87 18.70 -37.30 -9.04
CA ASP A 87 18.04 -36.16 -9.67
C ASP A 87 16.59 -36.04 -9.20
N ARG A 88 15.87 -37.16 -9.11
CA ARG A 88 14.49 -37.18 -8.61
C ARG A 88 14.42 -36.72 -7.14
N ALA A 89 15.35 -37.15 -6.30
CA ALA A 89 15.40 -36.73 -4.91
C ALA A 89 15.72 -35.24 -4.78
N GLN A 90 16.68 -34.74 -5.57
CA GLN A 90 17.04 -33.33 -5.61
C GLN A 90 15.87 -32.46 -6.07
N LEU A 91 15.21 -32.83 -7.18
CA LEU A 91 14.05 -32.10 -7.68
C LEU A 91 12.89 -32.09 -6.68
N ALA A 92 12.66 -33.20 -5.96
CA ALA A 92 11.66 -33.24 -4.90
C ALA A 92 11.96 -32.23 -3.78
N GLN A 93 13.23 -32.13 -3.37
CA GLN A 93 13.67 -31.17 -2.36
C GLN A 93 13.57 -29.72 -2.87
N GLU A 94 13.92 -29.46 -4.13
CA GLU A 94 13.78 -28.14 -4.74
C GLU A 94 12.31 -27.71 -4.81
N ILE A 95 11.41 -28.63 -5.16
CA ILE A 95 9.96 -28.39 -5.15
C ILE A 95 9.48 -28.06 -3.72
N GLU A 96 9.91 -28.82 -2.71
CA GLU A 96 9.52 -28.54 -1.33
C GLU A 96 10.02 -27.17 -0.85
N ASN A 97 11.28 -26.83 -1.18
CA ASN A 97 11.86 -25.52 -0.84
C ASN A 97 11.09 -24.39 -1.52
N THR A 98 10.78 -24.52 -2.81
CA THR A 98 10.03 -23.49 -3.56
C THR A 98 8.59 -23.36 -3.07
N MET A 99 7.93 -24.46 -2.69
CA MET A 99 6.63 -24.41 -2.03
C MET A 99 6.70 -23.68 -0.70
N ALA A 100 7.72 -23.94 0.11
CA ALA A 100 7.91 -23.27 1.40
C ALA A 100 8.18 -21.76 1.24
N THR A 101 8.93 -21.33 0.23
CA THR A 101 9.13 -19.91 -0.07
C THR A 101 7.85 -19.26 -0.54
N LEU A 102 7.10 -19.89 -1.45
CA LEU A 102 5.82 -19.36 -1.94
C LEU A 102 4.80 -19.19 -0.82
N LEU A 103 4.74 -20.11 0.15
CA LEU A 103 3.86 -19.96 1.31
C LEU A 103 4.23 -18.75 2.17
N LYS A 104 5.53 -18.51 2.40
CA LYS A 104 6.01 -17.32 3.13
C LYS A 104 5.69 -16.04 2.39
N GLU A 105 5.95 -15.99 1.08
CA GLU A 105 5.64 -14.83 0.24
C GLU A 105 4.14 -14.52 0.18
N ARG A 106 3.31 -15.57 0.16
CA ARG A 106 1.86 -15.39 0.26
C ARG A 106 1.46 -14.74 1.58
N GLU A 107 2.02 -15.19 2.71
CA GLU A 107 1.71 -14.59 4.01
C GLU A 107 2.19 -13.13 4.10
N THR A 108 3.38 -12.81 3.56
CA THR A 108 3.85 -11.41 3.53
C THR A 108 2.96 -10.54 2.64
N LEU A 109 2.50 -11.05 1.51
CA LEU A 109 1.56 -10.36 0.63
C LEU A 109 0.23 -10.10 1.34
N GLU A 110 -0.35 -11.11 2.01
CA GLU A 110 -1.58 -10.96 2.79
C GLU A 110 -1.40 -9.90 3.90
N ARG A 111 -0.25 -9.90 4.59
CA ARG A 111 0.07 -8.89 5.63
C ARG A 111 0.15 -7.48 5.05
N VAL A 112 0.81 -7.30 3.91
CA VAL A 112 0.91 -5.99 3.24
C VAL A 112 -0.46 -5.55 2.74
N ASN A 113 -1.28 -6.46 2.20
CA ASN A 113 -2.62 -6.14 1.73
C ASN A 113 -3.51 -5.61 2.87
N ILE A 114 -3.47 -6.26 4.05
CA ILE A 114 -4.18 -5.77 5.24
C ILE A 114 -3.69 -4.36 5.63
N GLN A 115 -2.38 -4.08 5.56
CA GLN A 115 -1.87 -2.74 5.85
C GLN A 115 -2.38 -1.71 4.84
N CYS A 116 -2.44 -2.05 3.54
CA CYS A 116 -3.02 -1.18 2.52
C CYS A 116 -4.48 -0.82 2.84
N ASP A 117 -5.29 -1.79 3.27
CA ASP A 117 -6.69 -1.55 3.64
C ASP A 117 -6.83 -0.67 4.89
N VAL A 118 -5.96 -0.86 5.89
CA VAL A 118 -5.90 0.00 7.08
C VAL A 118 -5.53 1.43 6.70
N TRP A 119 -4.52 1.63 5.85
CA TRP A 119 -4.10 2.95 5.40
C TRP A 119 -5.17 3.62 4.54
N ARG A 120 -5.82 2.88 3.66
CA ARG A 120 -6.95 3.36 2.88
C ARG A 120 -8.08 3.85 3.79
N SER A 121 -8.44 3.07 4.81
CA SER A 121 -9.49 3.41 5.77
C SER A 121 -9.12 4.65 6.61
N LYS A 122 -7.88 4.74 7.09
CA LYS A 122 -7.38 5.92 7.82
C LYS A 122 -7.39 7.18 6.97
N PHE A 123 -6.94 7.07 5.72
CA PHE A 123 -6.93 8.19 4.79
C PHE A 123 -8.35 8.67 4.49
N LEU A 124 -9.29 7.76 4.23
CA LEU A 124 -10.69 8.10 4.02
C LEU A 124 -11.32 8.75 5.25
N GLY A 125 -11.09 8.21 6.44
CA GLY A 125 -11.58 8.80 7.70
C GLY A 125 -11.02 10.21 7.94
N SER A 126 -9.71 10.41 7.74
CA SER A 126 -9.07 11.73 7.87
C SER A 126 -9.61 12.73 6.84
N ARG A 127 -9.80 12.30 5.59
CA ARG A 127 -10.37 13.13 4.54
C ARG A 127 -11.79 13.58 4.88
N LEU A 128 -12.65 12.67 5.37
CA LEU A 128 -14.00 13.02 5.80
C LEU A 128 -14.00 14.06 6.93
N GLN A 129 -13.11 13.93 7.91
CA GLN A 129 -12.95 14.93 8.97
C GLN A 129 -12.52 16.30 8.42
N VAL A 130 -11.58 16.33 7.48
CA VAL A 130 -11.16 17.57 6.83
C VAL A 130 -12.30 18.20 6.03
N ASP A 131 -13.08 17.39 5.29
CA ASP A 131 -14.23 17.88 4.53
C ASP A 131 -15.31 18.47 5.45
N GLU A 132 -15.56 17.85 6.62
CA GLU A 132 -16.48 18.38 7.65
C GLU A 132 -15.97 19.68 8.27
N LEU A 133 -14.67 19.77 8.57
CA LEU A 133 -14.03 21.00 9.07
C LEU A 133 -14.10 22.14 8.05
N ILE A 134 -13.86 21.86 6.77
CA ILE A 134 -14.00 22.84 5.69
C ILE A 134 -15.45 23.33 5.63
N THR A 135 -16.42 22.42 5.65
CA THR A 135 -17.85 22.76 5.60
C THR A 135 -18.26 23.63 6.80
N SER A 136 -17.85 23.26 8.01
CA SER A 136 -18.11 24.06 9.21
C SER A 136 -17.45 25.43 9.12
N ARG A 137 -16.20 25.51 8.63
CA ARG A 137 -15.49 26.77 8.46
C ARG A 137 -16.21 27.66 7.46
N THR A 138 -16.60 27.14 6.30
CA THR A 138 -17.32 27.92 5.28
C THR A 138 -18.64 28.46 5.81
N HIS A 139 -19.36 27.66 6.60
CA HIS A 139 -20.60 28.10 7.25
C HIS A 139 -20.36 29.23 8.26
N LEU A 140 -19.32 29.12 9.09
CA LEU A 140 -18.94 30.17 10.04
C LEU A 140 -18.48 31.45 9.34
N ASP A 141 -17.68 31.33 8.27
CA ASP A 141 -17.23 32.47 7.46
C ASP A 141 -18.42 33.21 6.83
N MET A 142 -19.43 32.48 6.34
CA MET A 142 -20.68 33.06 5.84
C MET A 142 -21.44 33.80 6.94
N LEU A 143 -21.66 33.16 8.10
CA LEU A 143 -22.37 33.78 9.23
C LEU A 143 -21.64 35.02 9.74
N GLN A 144 -20.30 34.99 9.77
CA GLN A 144 -19.48 36.13 10.14
C GLN A 144 -19.65 37.28 9.14
N GLN A 145 -19.64 36.98 7.83
CA GLN A 145 -19.86 37.99 6.79
C GLN A 145 -21.26 38.61 6.89
N GLU A 146 -22.30 37.81 7.13
CA GLU A 146 -23.66 38.30 7.36
C GLU A 146 -23.74 39.20 8.59
N SER A 147 -23.10 38.80 9.69
CA SER A 147 -23.02 39.58 10.93
C SER A 147 -22.33 40.93 10.73
N PHE A 148 -21.22 40.96 9.97
CA PHE A 148 -20.54 42.21 9.62
C PHE A 148 -21.41 43.10 8.72
N SER A 149 -22.15 42.52 7.77
CA SER A 149 -23.09 43.29 6.95
C SER A 149 -24.21 43.90 7.78
N ALA A 150 -24.79 43.15 8.72
CA ALA A 150 -25.82 43.65 9.64
C ALA A 150 -25.27 44.75 10.54
N LEU A 151 -24.07 44.58 11.10
CA LEU A 151 -23.42 45.57 11.97
C LEU A 151 -23.10 46.87 11.21
N GLN A 152 -22.62 46.78 9.98
CA GLN A 152 -22.41 47.95 9.12
C GLN A 152 -23.70 48.71 8.87
N LYS A 153 -24.80 48.02 8.53
CA LYS A 153 -26.13 48.64 8.35
C LYS A 153 -26.59 49.37 9.61
N LEU A 154 -26.44 48.75 10.78
CA LEU A 154 -26.79 49.38 12.06
C LEU A 154 -25.96 50.64 12.33
N LEU A 155 -24.66 50.64 11.98
CA LEU A 155 -23.81 51.83 12.12
C LEU A 155 -24.25 52.95 11.16
N ASP A 156 -24.63 52.60 9.94
CA ASP A 156 -25.12 53.56 8.93
C ASP A 156 -26.47 54.18 9.36
N GLU A 157 -27.44 53.36 9.79
CA GLU A 157 -28.72 53.80 10.35
C GLU A 157 -28.51 54.72 11.56
N ARG A 158 -27.58 54.35 12.46
CA ARG A 158 -27.28 55.17 13.63
C ARG A 158 -26.60 56.50 13.28
N ALA A 159 -25.79 56.53 12.23
CA ALA A 159 -25.22 57.77 11.72
C ALA A 159 -26.29 58.69 11.12
N GLU A 160 -27.29 58.12 10.44
CA GLU A 160 -28.46 58.87 9.96
C GLU A 160 -29.29 59.44 11.12
N ILE A 161 -29.58 58.63 12.15
CA ILE A 161 -30.27 59.09 13.38
C ILE A 161 -29.51 60.26 14.02
N ARG A 162 -28.18 60.17 14.14
CA ARG A 162 -27.34 61.25 14.68
C ARG A 162 -27.53 62.55 13.90
N ARG A 163 -27.51 62.48 12.57
CA ARG A 163 -27.71 63.64 11.69
C ARG A 163 -29.10 64.26 11.87
N HIS A 164 -30.14 63.46 12.03
CA HIS A 164 -31.48 63.97 12.32
C HIS A 164 -31.57 64.62 13.69
N MET A 165 -31.01 63.99 14.73
CA MET A 165 -31.02 64.52 16.10
C MET A 165 -30.27 65.85 16.21
N MET A 166 -29.13 66.00 15.54
CA MET A 166 -28.39 67.27 15.43
C MET A 166 -29.21 68.38 14.76
N LYS A 167 -29.99 68.05 13.73
CA LYS A 167 -30.88 69.03 13.08
C LYS A 167 -32.01 69.45 14.01
N THR A 168 -32.63 68.50 14.69
CA THR A 168 -33.69 68.76 15.67
C THR A 168 -33.17 69.64 16.80
N GLU A 169 -31.98 69.35 17.32
CA GLU A 169 -31.34 70.13 18.39
C GLU A 169 -31.14 71.58 17.96
N ARG A 170 -30.56 71.81 16.78
CA ARG A 170 -30.37 73.17 16.24
C ARG A 170 -31.69 73.92 16.07
N LEU A 171 -32.75 73.24 15.60
CA LEU A 171 -34.07 73.85 15.46
C LEU A 171 -34.68 74.19 16.83
N LEU A 172 -34.58 73.28 17.81
CA LEU A 172 -35.08 73.52 19.18
C LEU A 172 -34.28 74.62 19.87
N GLN A 173 -32.96 74.68 19.72
CA GLN A 173 -32.13 75.78 20.23
C GLN A 173 -32.51 77.12 19.59
N TYR A 174 -32.75 77.16 18.27
CA TYR A 174 -33.22 78.35 17.60
C TYR A 174 -34.60 78.79 18.12
N LEU A 175 -35.54 77.86 18.29
CA LEU A 175 -36.86 78.15 18.87
C LEU A 175 -36.76 78.62 20.32
N SER A 176 -35.97 77.94 21.15
CA SER A 176 -35.72 78.31 22.56
C SER A 176 -35.14 79.71 22.66
N SER A 177 -34.13 80.04 21.85
CA SER A 177 -33.53 81.38 21.83
C SER A 177 -34.49 82.45 21.29
N ALA A 178 -35.32 82.14 20.29
CA ALA A 178 -36.35 83.04 19.81
C ALA A 178 -37.45 83.33 20.87
N LEU A 179 -37.82 82.32 21.66
CA LEU A 179 -38.79 82.45 22.77
C LEU A 179 -38.18 83.20 23.97
N GLN A 180 -36.92 82.90 24.34
CA GLN A 180 -36.18 83.58 25.41
C GLN A 180 -35.81 85.02 25.07
N ARG A 181 -35.62 85.36 23.78
CA ARG A 181 -35.44 86.77 23.36
C ARG A 181 -36.64 87.66 23.74
N ASN A 182 -37.82 87.07 23.95
CA ASN A 182 -39.00 87.77 24.47
C ASN A 182 -39.04 87.87 26.01
N GLN A 183 -38.13 87.19 26.73
CA GLN A 183 -38.02 87.17 28.19
C GLN A 183 -36.55 87.35 28.62
N SER A 184 -36.11 88.61 28.73
CA SER A 184 -34.83 89.09 29.30
C SER A 184 -33.53 88.37 28.88
N ILE A 185 -32.67 89.16 28.23
CA ILE A 185 -31.30 88.86 27.83
C ILE A 185 -30.49 88.36 29.03
N ASN A 186 -30.06 87.09 29.02
CA ASN A 186 -28.85 86.66 29.73
C ASN A 186 -28.26 85.35 29.18
N GLU A 187 -26.96 85.43 28.94
CA GLU A 187 -25.96 84.36 28.78
C GLU A 187 -25.98 83.49 27.51
N GLU A 188 -25.31 84.04 26.50
CA GLU A 188 -24.70 83.33 25.37
C GLU A 188 -23.61 82.37 25.90
N SER A 189 -24.02 81.19 26.37
CA SER A 189 -23.08 80.09 26.59
C SER A 189 -22.84 79.37 25.26
N SER A 190 -21.61 79.48 24.78
CA SER A 190 -21.08 78.75 23.63
C SER A 190 -21.06 77.25 23.93
N ILE A 191 -22.22 76.60 23.79
CA ILE A 191 -22.35 75.15 23.94
C ILE A 191 -21.81 74.54 22.65
N LYS A 192 -20.61 73.96 22.73
CA LYS A 192 -20.03 73.16 21.65
C LYS A 192 -20.99 72.01 21.30
N PRO A 193 -21.20 71.71 20.01
CA PRO A 193 -22.17 70.71 19.59
C PRO A 193 -21.80 69.33 20.14
N ILE A 194 -22.73 68.72 20.87
CA ILE A 194 -22.59 67.40 21.48
C ILE A 194 -22.89 66.35 20.40
N SER A 195 -21.99 65.41 20.15
CA SER A 195 -22.03 64.53 18.95
C SER A 195 -22.72 63.17 19.21
N ASN A 196 -22.76 62.69 20.46
CA ASN A 196 -23.30 61.36 20.76
C ASN A 196 -24.83 61.33 20.63
N VAL A 197 -25.36 60.33 19.90
CA VAL A 197 -26.80 60.13 19.66
C VAL A 197 -27.62 60.09 20.95
N MET A 198 -27.13 59.42 22.00
CA MET A 198 -27.87 59.27 23.25
C MET A 198 -27.98 60.61 23.99
N THR A 199 -26.88 61.37 24.03
CA THR A 199 -26.86 62.70 24.65
C THR A 199 -27.68 63.70 23.85
N LEU A 200 -27.67 63.61 22.52
CA LEU A 200 -28.51 64.44 21.64
C LEU A 200 -30.00 64.17 21.84
N ALA A 201 -30.39 62.91 22.03
CA ALA A 201 -31.78 62.55 22.31
C ALA A 201 -32.26 63.16 23.64
N LEU A 202 -31.46 63.03 24.71
CA LEU A 202 -31.77 63.60 26.01
C LEU A 202 -31.86 65.14 25.98
N LEU A 203 -30.96 65.80 25.26
CA LEU A 203 -31.00 67.26 25.11
C LEU A 203 -32.22 67.73 24.32
N ASN A 204 -32.56 67.03 23.25
CA ASN A 204 -33.78 67.31 22.48
C ASN A 204 -35.02 67.16 23.35
N GLU A 205 -35.07 66.13 24.20
CA GLU A 205 -36.15 65.94 25.16
C GLU A 205 -36.22 67.09 26.18
N GLN A 206 -35.08 67.49 26.75
CA GLN A 206 -35.00 68.61 27.71
C GLN A 206 -35.40 69.95 27.09
N LEU A 207 -34.88 70.28 25.89
CA LEU A 207 -35.21 71.50 25.17
C LEU A 207 -36.68 71.53 24.77
N SER A 208 -37.21 70.40 24.29
CA SER A 208 -38.64 70.25 23.96
C SER A 208 -39.51 70.45 25.19
N SER A 209 -39.18 69.83 26.34
CA SER A 209 -39.89 70.01 27.60
C SER A 209 -39.83 71.45 28.10
N THR A 210 -38.68 72.12 27.97
CA THR A 210 -38.51 73.52 28.35
C THR A 210 -39.38 74.43 27.49
N ILE A 211 -39.32 74.28 26.15
CA ILE A 211 -40.17 75.02 25.22
C ILE A 211 -41.66 74.75 25.50
N SER A 212 -42.03 73.50 25.78
CA SER A 212 -43.40 73.12 26.15
C SER A 212 -43.85 73.86 27.42
N SER A 213 -43.04 73.86 28.48
CA SER A 213 -43.34 74.58 29.72
C SER A 213 -43.46 76.09 29.54
N VAL A 214 -42.66 76.70 28.64
CA VAL A 214 -42.71 78.13 28.33
C VAL A 214 -43.95 78.50 27.53
N LEU A 215 -44.35 77.66 26.58
CA LEU A 215 -45.50 77.92 25.69
C LEU A 215 -46.85 77.58 26.33
N LEU A 216 -46.91 76.52 27.14
CA LEU A 216 -48.15 75.98 27.70
C LEU A 216 -48.31 76.25 29.21
N GLY A 217 -47.29 76.77 29.88
CA GLY A 217 -47.24 76.84 31.35
C GLY A 217 -46.99 75.46 31.98
N ASP A 218 -46.80 75.40 33.31
CA ASP A 218 -46.70 74.13 34.04
C ASP A 218 -48.04 73.40 33.99
N VAL A 219 -48.26 72.64 32.92
CA VAL A 219 -49.39 71.71 32.80
C VAL A 219 -49.05 70.52 33.68
N GLY A 220 -49.39 70.64 34.96
CA GLY A 220 -48.91 69.82 36.07
C GLY A 220 -48.73 68.31 35.81
N GLY A 221 -47.48 67.87 36.01
CA GLY A 221 -47.06 66.92 37.05
C GLY A 221 -47.39 65.43 36.92
N HIS A 222 -46.37 64.59 36.66
CA HIS A 222 -45.77 63.72 37.69
C HIS A 222 -44.58 62.89 37.15
N HIS A 223 -43.56 62.70 38.02
CA HIS A 223 -42.33 61.87 37.89
C HIS A 223 -41.20 62.48 37.03
N GLN A 224 -40.00 62.81 37.53
CA GLN A 224 -39.21 62.25 38.63
C GLN A 224 -38.29 63.30 39.28
N GLY A 225 -38.08 63.11 40.59
CA GLY A 225 -36.75 63.00 41.20
C GLY A 225 -35.69 64.00 40.79
N SER A 226 -35.44 64.92 41.73
CA SER A 226 -34.19 65.67 41.89
C SER A 226 -32.94 64.84 41.52
N THR A 227 -32.34 65.14 40.37
CA THR A 227 -30.90 64.99 40.16
C THR A 227 -30.30 66.38 39.98
N ALA A 228 -30.20 67.11 41.09
CA ALA A 228 -29.23 68.18 41.24
C ALA A 228 -27.83 67.58 41.00
N GLY A 229 -27.30 67.85 39.82
CA GLY A 229 -26.03 67.29 39.34
C GLY A 229 -26.01 67.23 37.83
N GLY A 230 -26.15 68.40 37.16
CA GLY A 230 -25.84 68.49 35.74
C GLY A 230 -24.42 67.92 35.51
N PRO A 231 -24.21 67.02 34.54
CA PRO A 231 -22.88 66.47 34.30
C PRO A 231 -21.97 67.63 33.90
N LYS A 232 -21.05 67.98 34.80
CA LYS A 232 -19.97 68.92 34.51
C LYS A 232 -19.07 68.25 33.47
N GLY A 233 -19.08 68.81 32.26
CA GLY A 233 -18.19 68.44 31.16
C GLY A 233 -18.57 67.11 30.52
N PHE A 234 -19.49 67.14 29.55
CA PHE A 234 -19.52 66.08 28.56
C PHE A 234 -18.28 66.22 27.68
N GLU A 235 -17.32 65.32 27.86
CA GLU A 235 -16.21 65.15 26.92
C GLU A 235 -16.77 64.76 25.54
N PHE A 236 -16.16 65.36 24.52
CA PHE A 236 -16.50 65.13 23.13
C PHE A 236 -16.11 63.69 22.75
N VAL A 237 -17.13 62.84 22.51
CA VAL A 237 -16.92 61.52 21.90
C VAL A 237 -17.86 61.39 20.71
N ASP A 238 -17.29 61.40 19.50
CA ASP A 238 -18.03 61.31 18.22
C ASP A 238 -18.81 60.00 18.03
N TRP A 239 -18.36 58.96 18.71
CA TRP A 239 -18.92 57.61 18.66
C TRP A 239 -18.95 57.05 20.07
N THR A 240 -20.07 56.47 20.49
CA THR A 240 -20.12 55.69 21.74
C THR A 240 -19.07 54.59 21.74
N GLU A 241 -18.64 54.17 22.92
CA GLU A 241 -17.71 53.03 23.08
C GLU A 241 -18.19 51.80 22.29
N ALA A 242 -19.49 51.49 22.34
CA ALA A 242 -20.10 50.42 21.57
C ALA A 242 -19.99 50.61 20.04
N GLU A 243 -20.10 51.85 19.53
CA GLU A 243 -19.90 52.13 18.10
C GLU A 243 -18.44 52.07 17.68
N MET A 244 -17.52 52.54 18.52
CA MET A 244 -16.09 52.45 18.24
C MET A 244 -15.65 50.99 18.15
N LEU A 245 -16.13 50.16 19.07
CA LEU A 245 -15.89 48.71 19.06
C LEU A 245 -16.53 48.05 17.82
N ALA A 246 -17.79 48.39 17.50
CA ALA A 246 -18.45 47.87 16.31
C ALA A 246 -17.72 48.26 15.01
N LYS A 247 -17.27 49.51 14.91
CA LYS A 247 -16.53 50.03 13.76
C LYS A 247 -15.15 49.39 13.63
N ASP A 248 -14.44 49.20 14.75
CA ASP A 248 -13.15 48.49 14.76
C ASP A 248 -13.33 47.04 14.30
N ILE A 249 -14.34 46.33 14.79
CA ILE A 249 -14.65 44.95 14.38
C ILE A 249 -14.92 44.85 12.87
N VAL A 250 -15.66 45.80 12.27
CA VAL A 250 -15.95 45.81 10.82
C VAL A 250 -14.70 46.17 10.00
N LEU A 251 -13.90 47.13 10.44
CA LEU A 251 -12.72 47.61 9.71
C LEU A 251 -11.55 46.64 9.78
N ASN A 252 -11.31 46.05 10.95
CA ASN A 252 -10.15 45.20 11.18
C ASN A 252 -10.34 43.78 10.61
N LYS A 253 -11.59 43.38 10.29
CA LYS A 253 -12.04 42.10 9.65
C LYS A 253 -11.47 40.81 10.22
N GLN A 254 -10.60 40.89 11.21
CA GLN A 254 -9.88 39.80 11.82
C GLN A 254 -10.11 39.86 13.32
N PRO A 255 -11.04 39.06 13.86
CA PRO A 255 -10.80 38.51 15.16
C PRO A 255 -9.56 37.61 14.97
N SER A 256 -8.37 38.16 15.18
CA SER A 256 -7.18 37.34 15.28
C SER A 256 -7.42 36.45 16.49
N ILE A 257 -7.88 35.22 16.23
CA ILE A 257 -7.77 34.16 17.22
C ILE A 257 -6.27 34.02 17.40
N LYS A 258 -5.72 34.67 18.42
CA LYS A 258 -4.32 34.49 18.81
C LYS A 258 -4.19 33.00 19.06
N LEU A 259 -3.46 32.33 18.16
CA LEU A 259 -3.29 30.88 18.13
C LEU A 259 -2.78 30.33 19.48
N GLU A 260 -2.21 31.19 20.32
CA GLU A 260 -1.84 30.92 21.71
C GLU A 260 -2.99 30.45 22.61
N GLN A 261 -4.25 30.84 22.36
CA GLN A 261 -5.39 30.45 23.21
C GLN A 261 -6.06 29.13 22.82
N ILE A 262 -5.92 28.68 21.56
CA ILE A 262 -6.51 27.39 21.10
C ILE A 262 -5.75 26.19 21.72
N SER A 263 -4.46 26.33 22.03
CA SER A 263 -3.68 25.27 22.67
C SER A 263 -4.15 24.95 24.11
N GLN A 264 -4.84 25.88 24.78
CA GLN A 264 -5.27 25.70 26.18
C GLN A 264 -6.75 25.34 26.34
N GLN A 265 -7.64 25.74 25.42
CA GLN A 265 -9.09 25.54 25.60
C GLN A 265 -9.65 24.28 24.93
N ALA A 266 -8.92 23.61 24.04
CA ALA A 266 -9.34 22.29 23.52
C ALA A 266 -9.20 21.14 24.54
N ILE A 267 -8.70 21.42 25.76
CA ILE A 267 -8.51 20.43 26.83
C ILE A 267 -9.68 20.39 27.83
N LEU A 268 -10.63 21.35 27.79
CA LEU A 268 -11.67 21.45 28.81
C LEU A 268 -13.06 21.71 28.21
N GLN A 269 -13.73 20.65 27.76
CA GLN A 269 -15.18 20.47 27.93
C GLN A 269 -15.66 19.07 27.48
N GLY A 270 -16.18 18.29 28.43
CA GLY A 270 -16.90 17.03 28.21
C GLY A 270 -16.19 15.79 28.80
N PRO A 271 -16.88 14.93 29.59
CA PRO A 271 -16.26 13.76 30.20
C PRO A 271 -16.02 12.70 29.13
N VAL A 272 -14.89 12.80 28.44
CA VAL A 272 -14.33 11.65 27.71
C VAL A 272 -13.93 10.65 28.80
N PRO A 273 -14.45 9.41 28.81
CA PRO A 273 -13.93 8.42 29.73
C PRO A 273 -12.43 8.37 29.50
N LYS A 274 -11.65 8.52 30.57
CA LYS A 274 -10.20 8.32 30.57
C LYS A 274 -9.94 6.87 30.18
N VAL A 275 -10.03 6.57 28.89
CA VAL A 275 -9.29 5.48 28.32
C VAL A 275 -7.87 6.00 28.37
N ASN A 276 -7.17 5.63 29.45
CA ASN A 276 -5.73 5.59 29.45
C ASN A 276 -5.35 5.04 28.08
N MET A 277 -4.82 5.90 27.20
CA MET A 277 -4.09 5.45 26.03
C MET A 277 -2.87 4.77 26.61
N THR A 278 -3.07 3.52 27.04
CA THR A 278 -2.05 2.55 27.30
C THR A 278 -1.13 2.64 26.10
N HIS A 279 0.03 3.24 26.32
CA HIS A 279 1.28 2.94 25.65
C HIS A 279 1.08 1.90 24.54
N ARG A 280 0.72 2.36 23.34
CA ARG A 280 0.66 1.49 22.16
C ARG A 280 2.06 1.19 21.62
N TYR A 281 3.07 1.57 22.38
CA TYR A 281 4.47 1.29 22.14
C TYR A 281 5.03 0.74 23.45
N HIS A 282 5.49 -0.50 23.40
CA HIS A 282 6.16 -1.14 24.51
C HIS A 282 7.50 -0.42 24.73
N PRO A 283 7.90 -0.04 25.97
CA PRO A 283 9.15 0.69 26.23
C PRO A 283 10.45 -0.03 25.81
N HIS A 284 10.34 -1.29 25.35
CA HIS A 284 11.47 -2.13 24.95
C HIS A 284 11.37 -2.67 23.52
N THR A 285 10.46 -2.17 22.68
CA THR A 285 10.57 -2.42 21.23
C THR A 285 11.59 -1.45 20.67
N CYS A 286 12.88 -1.80 20.79
CA CYS A 286 13.94 -1.20 20.00
C CYS A 286 13.64 -1.51 18.53
N TYR A 287 13.16 -0.51 17.79
CA TYR A 287 13.05 -0.62 16.34
C TYR A 287 14.46 -0.58 15.74
N GLU A 288 15.16 -1.71 15.71
CA GLU A 288 16.48 -1.84 15.08
C GLU A 288 16.45 -1.61 13.56
N ASN A 289 15.27 -1.44 12.94
CA ASN A 289 15.13 -1.27 11.49
C ASN A 289 14.08 -0.22 11.09
N ILE A 290 14.06 0.95 11.73
CA ILE A 290 13.46 2.13 11.07
C ILE A 290 14.51 2.67 10.10
N THR A 291 14.48 2.19 8.86
CA THR A 291 15.20 2.81 7.75
C THR A 291 14.51 4.12 7.39
N ILE A 292 15.01 5.21 7.96
CA ILE A 292 14.61 6.57 7.60
C ILE A 292 15.20 6.86 6.22
N ASN A 293 14.48 6.53 5.16
CA ASN A 293 14.83 6.95 3.81
C ASN A 293 14.42 8.42 3.62
N CYS A 294 15.23 9.33 4.16
CA CYS A 294 15.19 10.73 3.75
C CYS A 294 15.74 10.84 2.32
N CYS A 295 14.95 11.38 1.40
CA CYS A 295 15.43 11.75 0.06
C CYS A 295 16.44 12.91 0.18
N ASP A 296 17.39 12.99 -0.76
CA ASP A 296 18.49 13.99 -0.86
C ASP A 296 18.10 15.48 -0.79
N ARG A 297 16.80 15.78 -0.69
CA ARG A 297 16.23 17.14 -0.63
C ARG A 297 15.61 17.50 0.73
N CYS A 298 15.61 16.59 1.71
CA CYS A 298 15.06 16.87 3.03
C CYS A 298 16.16 17.43 3.95
N THR A 299 16.08 18.72 4.28
CA THR A 299 16.91 19.36 5.32
C THR A 299 16.00 19.87 6.44
N GLY A 300 16.10 19.26 7.62
CA GLY A 300 15.34 19.67 8.80
C GLY A 300 15.53 18.70 9.96
N ASP A 301 15.54 19.22 11.19
CA ASP A 301 15.69 18.41 12.39
C ASP A 301 14.44 17.56 12.63
N ILE A 302 14.63 16.24 12.63
CA ILE A 302 13.58 15.27 12.95
C ILE A 302 13.48 15.17 14.47
N LYS A 303 12.41 15.75 15.04
CA LYS A 303 12.08 15.53 16.45
C LYS A 303 11.18 14.30 16.57
N VAL A 304 11.73 13.24 17.16
CA VAL A 304 10.96 12.07 17.59
C VAL A 304 10.27 12.44 18.90
N VAL A 305 8.92 12.42 18.90
CA VAL A 305 8.08 12.57 20.10
C VAL A 305 7.68 11.19 20.58
#